data_AF-A0A8T1HUP9-F1
#
_entry.id   AF-A0A8T1HUP9-F1
#
_cell.length_a   1.000
_cell.length_b   1.000
_cell.length_c   1.000
_cell.angle_alpha   90.00
_cell.angle_beta   90.00
_cell.angle_gamma   90.00
#
_symmetry.space_group_name_H-M   'P 1'
#
loop_
_entity.id
_entity.type
_entity.pdbx_description
1 polymer ?
#
loop_
_entity_poly.entity_id
_entity_poly.type
_entity_poly.pdbx_seq_one_letter_code
_entity_poly.pdbx_strand_id
1 'polypeptide(L)'
;MLSTSSRCGLRVVLGGMVSTPEVNNIVQCDVDLEEHNQPAVKSLVERREHVDLAATGVTFDCLGSTDEILALLLEIRIYSRMIPGGNVQCVKLHIETVAATYTCGDGGNDGGSDFRAHRCGSD
;
A
#
# COMPACT_ATOMS: atom_id res chain seq x y z
N MET A 1 25.64 29.98 10.34
CA MET A 1 25.13 28.93 9.44
C MET A 1 24.37 27.93 10.29
N LEU A 2 23.05 28.05 10.36
CA LEU A 2 22.21 27.05 11.01
C LEU A 2 22.12 25.86 10.06
N SER A 3 22.77 24.76 10.42
CA SER A 3 22.56 23.46 9.80
C SER A 3 21.10 23.10 10.03
N THR A 4 20.30 23.13 8.97
CA THR A 4 18.92 22.67 9.02
C THR A 4 18.95 21.18 9.31
N SER A 5 18.59 20.85 10.55
CA SER A 5 18.31 19.52 11.08
C SER A 5 17.86 18.58 9.96
N SER A 6 18.67 17.55 9.67
CA SER A 6 18.20 16.38 8.94
C SER A 6 16.94 15.91 9.64
N ARG A 7 15.79 16.03 8.98
CA ARG A 7 14.54 15.43 9.46
C ARG A 7 14.78 13.93 9.43
N CYS A 8 15.19 13.36 10.56
CA CYS A 8 15.16 11.93 10.82
C CYS A 8 13.71 11.54 11.08
N GLY A 9 12.85 11.84 10.12
CA GLY A 9 11.42 11.52 10.11
C GLY A 9 11.19 10.55 8.97
N LEU A 10 10.46 9.47 9.26
CA LEU A 10 9.94 8.57 8.25
C LEU A 10 9.00 9.37 7.34
N ARG A 11 9.23 9.35 6.02
CA ARG A 11 8.37 10.02 5.05
C ARG A 11 7.25 9.07 4.64
N VAL A 12 5.99 9.48 4.73
CA VAL A 12 4.85 8.66 4.32
C VAL A 12 4.24 9.21 3.04
N VAL A 13 4.12 8.37 2.02
CA VAL A 13 3.50 8.73 0.73
C VAL A 13 2.21 7.94 0.56
N LEU A 14 1.09 8.65 0.42
CA LEU A 14 -0.22 8.09 0.18
C LEU A 14 -0.53 8.12 -1.32
N GLY A 15 -0.78 6.94 -1.90
CA GLY A 15 -1.37 6.82 -3.22
C GLY A 15 -2.88 7.03 -3.17
N GLY A 16 -3.36 8.10 -3.78
CA GLY A 16 -4.75 8.32 -4.16
C GLY A 16 -4.97 8.05 -5.65
N MET A 17 -6.22 7.92 -6.08
CA MET A 17 -6.55 7.86 -7.51
C MET A 17 -7.38 9.08 -7.88
N VAL A 18 -6.95 9.79 -8.93
CA VAL A 18 -7.75 10.81 -9.59
C VAL A 18 -8.21 10.23 -10.91
N SER A 19 -9.50 9.92 -10.99
CA SER A 19 -10.14 9.51 -12.23
C SER A 19 -10.51 10.75 -13.03
N THR A 20 -9.81 10.98 -14.14
CA THR A 20 -10.31 11.86 -15.20
C THR A 20 -11.08 11.00 -16.22
N PRO A 21 -12.03 11.59 -16.97
CA PRO A 21 -12.81 10.84 -17.97
C PRO A 21 -11.97 10.15 -19.05
N GLU A 22 -10.70 10.55 -19.25
CA GLU A 22 -9.80 9.90 -20.20
C GLU A 22 -8.79 8.94 -19.57
N VAL A 23 -8.40 9.12 -18.29
CA VAL A 23 -7.32 8.32 -17.66
C VAL A 23 -7.55 8.19 -16.15
N ASN A 24 -7.39 6.96 -15.62
CA ASN A 24 -7.20 6.76 -14.19
C ASN A 24 -5.73 6.99 -13.84
N ASN A 25 -5.42 8.10 -13.19
CA ASN A 25 -4.06 8.42 -12.77
C ASN A 25 -3.93 8.22 -11.26
N ILE A 26 -2.90 7.46 -10.86
CA ILE A 26 -2.50 7.40 -9.46
C ILE A 26 -1.79 8.71 -9.13
N VAL A 27 -2.31 9.42 -8.13
CA VAL A 27 -1.73 10.65 -7.61
C VAL A 27 -1.11 10.33 -6.25
N GLN A 28 0.13 10.75 -6.08
CA GLN A 28 0.82 10.61 -4.80
C GLN A 28 0.69 11.90 -4.01
N CYS A 29 0.30 11.75 -2.76
CA CYS A 29 0.27 12.83 -1.80
C CYS A 29 1.25 12.46 -0.70
N ASP A 30 2.29 13.28 -0.56
CA ASP A 30 3.09 13.26 0.66
C ASP A 30 2.21 13.78 1.81
N VAL A 31 2.28 13.15 2.98
CA VAL A 31 1.51 13.60 4.14
C VAL A 31 2.09 14.91 4.72
N ASP A 32 3.41 15.09 4.61
CA ASP A 32 4.13 16.23 5.19
C ASP A 32 4.32 17.41 4.21
N LEU A 33 4.10 17.18 2.91
CA LEU A 33 4.14 18.21 1.88
C LEU A 33 2.73 18.35 1.26
N GLU A 34 2.17 19.56 1.21
CA GLU A 34 0.90 19.83 0.50
C GLU A 34 1.01 19.66 -1.04
N GLU A 35 2.11 19.06 -1.53
CA GLU A 35 2.45 18.97 -2.93
C GLU A 35 2.03 17.61 -3.52
N HIS A 36 1.20 17.69 -4.56
CA HIS A 36 0.75 16.53 -5.34
C HIS A 36 1.76 16.29 -6.47
N ASN A 37 2.88 15.64 -6.16
CA ASN A 37 3.88 15.33 -7.17
C ASN A 37 3.62 13.94 -7.76
N GLN A 38 3.91 13.76 -9.05
CA GLN A 38 4.08 12.45 -9.68
C GLN A 38 5.58 12.09 -9.82
N PRO A 39 6.37 11.90 -8.76
CA PRO A 39 7.58 11.11 -8.92
C PRO A 39 7.16 9.65 -9.12
N ALA A 40 7.87 8.88 -9.93
CA ALA A 40 7.57 7.45 -10.02
C ALA A 40 7.82 6.83 -8.63
N VAL A 41 6.79 6.31 -7.93
CA VAL A 41 6.94 5.57 -6.64
C VAL A 41 8.11 4.61 -6.73
N LYS A 42 8.18 3.92 -7.87
CA LYS A 42 9.23 2.97 -8.21
C LYS A 42 10.63 3.55 -8.07
N SER A 43 10.87 4.80 -8.47
CA SER A 43 12.17 5.45 -8.33
C SER A 43 12.53 5.77 -6.88
N LEU A 44 11.56 6.08 -6.01
CA LEU A 44 11.78 6.32 -4.58
C LEU A 44 12.09 5.01 -3.86
N VAL A 45 11.34 3.96 -4.19
CA VAL A 45 11.56 2.60 -3.68
C VAL A 45 12.91 2.04 -4.16
N GLU A 46 13.25 2.18 -5.44
CA GLU A 46 14.53 1.74 -6.02
C GLU A 46 15.72 2.45 -5.37
N ARG A 47 15.57 3.73 -5.01
CA ARG A 47 16.59 4.51 -4.30
C ARG A 47 16.71 4.16 -2.83
N ARG A 48 15.82 3.30 -2.30
CA ARG A 48 15.73 2.95 -0.87
C ARG A 48 15.71 4.17 0.03
N GLU A 49 15.03 5.23 -0.41
CA GLU A 49 14.72 6.33 0.48
C GLU A 49 13.85 5.79 1.63
N HIS A 50 13.99 6.35 2.84
CA HIS A 50 13.18 5.94 4.00
C HIS A 50 11.72 6.41 3.82
N VAL A 51 10.99 5.74 2.93
CA VAL A 51 9.62 6.04 2.54
C VAL A 51 8.74 4.84 2.85
N ASP A 52 7.68 5.05 3.62
CA ASP A 52 6.61 4.08 3.81
C ASP A 52 5.46 4.43 2.86
N LEU A 53 4.97 3.44 2.11
CA LEU A 53 3.85 3.62 1.19
C LEU A 53 2.52 3.28 1.86
N ALA A 54 1.52 4.09 1.57
CA ALA A 54 0.13 3.82 1.90
C ALA A 54 -0.72 3.83 0.64
N ALA A 55 -1.67 2.90 0.52
CA ALA A 55 -2.57 2.79 -0.61
C ALA A 55 -4.03 2.81 -0.15
N THR A 56 -4.88 3.46 -0.94
CA THR A 56 -6.34 3.30 -0.81
C THR A 56 -6.82 2.07 -1.58
N GLY A 57 -8.01 1.55 -1.28
CA GLY A 57 -8.60 0.43 -2.03
C GLY A 57 -8.70 0.67 -3.54
N VAL A 58 -9.04 1.90 -3.92
CA VAL A 58 -9.09 2.30 -5.34
C VAL A 58 -7.70 2.24 -5.99
N THR A 59 -6.66 2.70 -5.29
CA THR A 59 -5.28 2.61 -5.75
C THR A 59 -4.80 1.15 -5.82
N PHE A 60 -5.17 0.33 -4.84
CA PHE A 60 -4.88 -1.11 -4.84
C PHE A 60 -5.48 -1.81 -6.06
N ASP A 61 -6.74 -1.53 -6.39
CA ASP A 61 -7.41 -2.11 -7.56
C ASP A 61 -6.73 -1.67 -8.87
N CYS A 62 -6.31 -0.41 -8.96
CA CYS A 62 -5.59 0.12 -10.11
C CYS A 62 -4.20 -0.52 -10.28
N LEU A 63 -3.44 -0.65 -9.19
CA LEU A 63 -2.13 -1.33 -9.18
C LEU A 63 -2.27 -2.82 -9.51
N GLY A 64 -3.36 -3.47 -9.07
CA GLY A 64 -3.67 -4.85 -9.44
C GLY A 64 -4.00 -5.00 -10.92
N SER A 65 -4.68 -4.01 -11.52
CA SER A 65 -5.02 -3.99 -12.95
C SER A 65 -3.81 -3.82 -13.87
N THR A 66 -2.72 -3.25 -13.33
CA THR A 66 -1.47 -2.94 -14.05
C THR A 66 -0.33 -3.90 -13.70
N ASP A 67 -0.59 -4.91 -12.87
CA ASP A 67 0.40 -5.87 -12.34
C ASP A 67 1.55 -5.22 -11.55
N GLU A 68 1.43 -3.95 -11.21
CA GLU A 68 2.43 -3.21 -10.41
C GLU A 68 2.33 -3.54 -8.91
N ILE A 69 1.19 -4.08 -8.47
CA ILE A 69 0.96 -4.37 -7.05
C ILE A 69 1.97 -5.37 -6.49
N LEU A 70 2.44 -6.35 -7.27
CA LEU A 70 3.39 -7.36 -6.81
C LEU A 70 4.77 -6.75 -6.49
N ALA A 71 5.19 -5.76 -7.27
CA ALA A 71 6.46 -5.07 -7.06
C ALA A 71 6.43 -4.13 -5.84
N LEU A 72 5.23 -3.65 -5.47
CA LEU A 72 5.04 -2.69 -4.38
C LEU A 72 4.44 -3.33 -3.12
N LEU A 73 4.07 -4.61 -3.15
CA LEU A 73 3.28 -5.25 -2.11
C LEU A 73 3.92 -5.13 -0.72
N LEU A 74 5.22 -5.39 -0.62
CA LEU A 74 5.96 -5.35 0.65
C LEU A 74 6.41 -3.95 1.07
N GLU A 75 6.35 -3.00 0.13
CA GLU A 75 6.68 -1.59 0.38
C GLU A 75 5.44 -0.80 0.86
N ILE A 76 4.24 -1.28 0.52
CA ILE A 76 2.98 -0.74 1.03
C ILE A 76 2.70 -1.35 2.39
N ARG A 77 2.77 -0.51 3.42
CA ARG A 77 2.58 -0.94 4.81
C ARG A 77 1.17 -0.66 5.32
N ILE A 78 0.46 0.23 4.64
CA ILE A 78 -0.88 0.66 5.04
C ILE A 78 -1.81 0.54 3.84
N TYR A 79 -2.82 -0.32 3.97
CA TYR A 79 -3.96 -0.34 3.08
C TYR A 79 -5.15 0.29 3.79
N SER A 80 -5.82 1.24 3.14
CA SER A 80 -6.92 2.00 3.71
C SER A 80 -8.13 2.00 2.78
N ARG A 81 -9.32 2.20 3.34
CA ARG A 81 -10.58 2.32 2.55
C ARG A 81 -10.82 1.11 1.63
N MET A 82 -10.32 -0.06 2.01
CA MET A 82 -10.51 -1.31 1.30
C MET A 82 -11.95 -1.80 1.48
N ILE A 83 -12.53 -2.36 0.42
CA ILE A 83 -13.76 -3.15 0.57
C ILE A 83 -13.40 -4.55 1.10
N PRO A 84 -14.33 -5.30 1.72
CA PRO A 84 -14.03 -6.62 2.29
C PRO A 84 -13.38 -7.60 1.30
N GLY A 85 -13.84 -7.60 0.04
CA GLY A 85 -13.21 -8.41 -1.02
C GLY A 85 -11.77 -7.99 -1.35
N GLY A 86 -11.48 -6.69 -1.25
CA GLY A 86 -10.14 -6.14 -1.43
C GLY A 86 -9.19 -6.55 -0.30
N ASN A 87 -9.65 -6.55 0.97
CA ASN A 87 -8.88 -7.06 2.10
C ASN A 87 -8.51 -8.54 1.90
N VAL A 88 -9.49 -9.34 1.52
CA VAL A 88 -9.33 -10.76 1.20
C VAL A 88 -8.30 -10.99 0.09
N GLN A 89 -8.29 -10.14 -0.95
CA GLN A 89 -7.33 -10.21 -2.05
C GLN A 89 -5.94 -9.75 -1.62
N CYS A 90 -5.83 -8.68 -0.84
CA CYS A 90 -4.57 -8.18 -0.30
C CYS A 90 -3.88 -9.25 0.56
N VAL A 91 -4.61 -9.89 1.47
CA VAL A 91 -4.09 -10.98 2.32
C VAL A 91 -3.66 -12.18 1.48
N LYS A 92 -4.42 -12.52 0.44
CA LYS A 92 -4.03 -13.60 -0.49
C LYS A 92 -2.68 -13.31 -1.16
N LEU A 93 -2.50 -12.10 -1.70
CA LEU A 93 -1.23 -11.72 -2.32
C LEU A 93 -0.07 -11.76 -1.31
N HIS A 94 -0.30 -11.36 -0.06
CA HIS A 94 0.71 -11.45 1.00
C HIS A 94 1.06 -12.90 1.32
N ILE A 95 0.09 -13.80 1.48
CA ILE A 95 0.34 -15.24 1.66
C ILE A 95 1.14 -15.83 0.49
N GLU A 96 0.87 -15.40 -0.74
CA GLU A 96 1.60 -15.86 -1.92
C GLU A 96 3.04 -15.30 -2.00
N THR A 97 3.28 -14.13 -1.40
CA THR A 97 4.58 -13.43 -1.46
C THR A 97 5.47 -13.73 -0.26
N VAL A 98 4.90 -13.95 0.93
CA VAL A 98 5.63 -14.21 2.18
C VAL A 98 5.17 -15.50 2.83
N ALA A 99 6.12 -16.23 3.44
CA ALA A 99 5.87 -17.55 4.01
C ALA A 99 4.88 -17.58 5.20
N ALA A 100 4.64 -16.44 5.86
CA ALA A 100 3.70 -16.34 6.97
C ALA A 100 2.98 -14.99 6.97
N THR A 101 1.64 -15.04 6.98
CA THR A 101 0.75 -13.89 7.08
C THR A 101 -0.24 -14.15 8.20
N TYR A 102 -0.40 -13.18 9.10
CA TYR A 102 -1.40 -13.22 10.16
C TYR A 102 -2.32 -12.01 10.03
N THR A 103 -3.61 -12.21 10.32
CA THR A 103 -4.60 -11.13 10.29
C THR A 103 -5.43 -11.20 11.56
N CYS A 104 -5.81 -10.03 12.07
CA CYS A 104 -6.70 -9.88 13.20
C CYS A 104 -7.72 -8.79 12.87
N GLY A 105 -9.00 -9.08 13.01
CA GLY A 105 -10.05 -8.07 13.04
C GLY A 105 -11.13 -8.39 14.08
N ASP A 106 -11.78 -7.36 14.59
CA ASP A 106 -12.92 -7.46 15.49
C ASP A 106 -14.28 -7.27 14.76
N GLY A 107 -14.22 -6.88 13.47
CA GLY A 107 -15.38 -6.54 12.64
C GLY A 107 -15.67 -7.53 11.52
N GLY A 108 -16.94 -7.59 11.09
CA GLY A 108 -17.39 -8.49 10.01
C GLY A 108 -16.77 -8.22 8.62
N ASN A 109 -16.13 -7.08 8.44
CA ASN A 109 -15.35 -6.73 7.26
C ASN A 109 -14.09 -7.62 7.11
N ASP A 110 -13.47 -8.01 8.22
CA ASP A 110 -12.18 -8.71 8.25
C ASP A 110 -12.33 -10.24 8.35
N GLY A 111 -13.54 -10.74 8.62
CA GLY A 111 -13.79 -12.17 8.82
C GLY A 111 -13.40 -13.06 7.64
N GLY A 112 -13.45 -12.52 6.41
CA GLY A 112 -13.01 -13.24 5.21
C GLY A 112 -11.48 -13.34 5.07
N SER A 113 -10.75 -12.31 5.50
CA SER A 113 -9.28 -12.27 5.53
C SER A 113 -8.73 -13.15 6.65
N ASP A 114 -9.33 -13.07 7.84
CA ASP A 114 -8.98 -13.85 9.03
C ASP A 114 -9.09 -15.35 8.80
N PHE A 115 -10.12 -15.79 8.10
CA PHE A 115 -10.26 -17.18 7.72
C PHE A 115 -9.12 -17.69 6.81
N ARG A 116 -8.49 -16.83 6.02
CA ARG A 116 -7.46 -17.22 5.03
C ARG A 116 -6.04 -17.18 5.59
N ALA A 117 -5.76 -16.29 6.54
CA ALA A 117 -4.45 -16.19 7.18
C ALA A 117 -4.07 -17.46 7.97
N HIS A 118 -5.07 -18.21 8.45
CA HIS A 118 -4.88 -19.39 9.30
C HIS A 118 -4.29 -20.66 8.62
N ARG A 119 -3.90 -20.64 7.33
CA ARG A 119 -3.48 -21.86 6.60
C ARG A 119 -1.97 -22.00 6.32
N CYS A 120 -1.11 -21.53 7.22
CA CYS A 120 0.29 -21.94 7.29
C CYS A 120 0.60 -22.47 8.71
N GLY A 121 0.42 -23.78 8.94
CA GLY A 121 0.83 -24.38 10.22
C GLY A 121 0.11 -25.64 10.72
N SER A 122 -0.68 -26.35 9.91
CA SER A 122 -1.20 -27.69 10.27
C SER A 122 -1.55 -28.46 9.00
N ASP A 123 -0.55 -29.13 8.44
CA ASP A 123 -0.58 -30.51 7.92
C ASP A 123 0.83 -30.89 7.47
#